data_AF-A0A971NJ85-F1
#
_entry.id   AF-A0A971NJ85-F1
#
_cell.length_a   1.000
_cell.length_b   1.000
_cell.length_c   1.000
_cell.angle_alpha   90.00
_cell.angle_beta   90.00
_cell.angle_gamma   90.00
#
_symmetry.space_group_name_H-M   'P 1'
#
loop_
_entity.id
_entity.type
_entity.pdbx_description
1 polymer ?
#
loop_
_entity_poly.entity_id
_entity_poly.type
_entity_poly.pdbx_seq_one_letter_code
_entity_poly.pdbx_strand_id
1 'polypeptide(L)'
;MDFFIQLLVNGLSIGLLYGLSAMGFVMIFKSSSVLNFAHGELLATGAFLFLVLTAWAGLPIYLAFLITLAGSFVLGFVVERVFLRPLIGESLIFVIMLTVGLASIF
;
A
#
# COMPACT_ATOMS: atom_id res chain seq x y z
N MET A 1 18.96 26.64 -15.08
CA MET A 1 17.51 26.58 -14.82
C MET A 1 17.06 25.14 -14.57
N ASP A 2 17.68 24.18 -15.25
CA ASP A 2 17.29 22.77 -15.26
C ASP A 2 17.36 22.11 -13.87
N PHE A 3 18.39 22.42 -13.08
CA PHE A 3 18.52 21.90 -11.71
C PHE A 3 17.34 22.29 -10.81
N PHE A 4 16.88 23.54 -10.89
CA PHE A 4 15.73 24.02 -10.12
C PHE A 4 14.44 23.30 -10.55
N ILE A 5 14.21 23.17 -11.85
CA ILE A 5 13.03 22.46 -12.39
C ILE A 5 13.07 20.98 -12.00
N GLN A 6 14.22 20.32 -12.09
CA GLN A 6 14.40 18.93 -11.69
C GLN A 6 14.10 18.72 -10.21
N LEU A 7 14.61 19.59 -9.33
CA LEU A 7 14.37 19.50 -7.89
C LEU A 7 12.90 19.74 -7.57
N LEU A 8 12.26 20.70 -8.24
CA LEU A 8 10.83 20.99 -8.09
C LEU A 8 9.97 19.78 -8.51
N VAL A 9 10.25 19.18 -9.67
CA VAL A 9 9.53 18.00 -10.15
C VAL A 9 9.76 16.79 -9.25
N ASN A 10 10.99 16.57 -8.78
CA ASN A 10 11.31 15.46 -7.89
C ASN A 10 10.62 15.62 -6.53
N GLY A 11 10.71 16.82 -5.94
CA GLY A 11 10.03 17.13 -4.68
C GLY A 11 8.52 16.99 -4.77
N LEU A 12 7.93 17.46 -5.88
CA LEU A 12 6.49 17.32 -6.13
C LEU A 12 6.08 15.87 -6.34
N SER A 13 6.89 15.08 -7.04
CA SER A 13 6.65 13.64 -7.24
C SER A 13 6.67 12.89 -5.91
N ILE A 14 7.67 13.13 -5.06
CA ILE A 14 7.77 12.51 -3.73
C ILE A 14 6.62 12.97 -2.83
N GLY A 15 6.28 14.26 -2.86
CA GLY A 15 5.15 14.82 -2.11
C GLY A 15 3.81 14.18 -2.51
N LEU A 16 3.58 13.97 -3.81
CA LEU A 16 2.40 13.27 -4.31
C LEU A 16 2.37 11.80 -3.87
N LEU A 17 3.51 11.10 -3.89
CA LEU A 17 3.59 9.72 -3.43
C LEU A 17 3.24 9.59 -1.94
N TYR A 18 3.79 10.46 -1.09
CA TYR A 18 3.45 10.46 0.34
C TYR A 18 2.01 10.93 0.59
N GLY A 19 1.51 11.91 -0.16
CA GLY A 19 0.12 12.36 -0.08
C GLY A 19 -0.87 11.26 -0.43
N LEU A 20 -0.63 10.52 -1.52
CA LEU A 20 -1.42 9.35 -1.93
C LEU A 20 -1.37 8.25 -0.87
N SER A 21 -0.18 7.97 -0.32
CA SER A 21 0.00 6.95 0.73
C SER A 21 -0.78 7.32 1.99
N ALA A 22 -0.70 8.59 2.43
CA ALA A 22 -1.44 9.08 3.59
C ALA A 22 -2.96 9.05 3.37
N MET A 23 -3.43 9.43 2.18
CA MET A 23 -4.85 9.31 1.83
C MET A 23 -5.34 7.86 1.88
N GLY A 24 -4.55 6.90 1.37
CA GLY A 24 -4.83 5.47 1.47
C GLY A 24 -5.05 5.02 2.92
N PHE A 25 -4.11 5.36 3.80
CA PHE A 25 -4.19 5.05 5.22
C PHE A 25 -5.46 5.65 5.88
N VAL A 26 -5.75 6.92 5.61
CA VAL A 26 -6.94 7.59 6.17
C VAL A 26 -8.25 6.98 5.65
N MET A 27 -8.30 6.56 4.38
CA MET A 27 -9.47 5.89 3.81
C MET A 27 -9.74 4.54 4.48
N ILE A 28 -8.68 3.75 4.73
CA ILE A 28 -8.80 2.47 5.45
C ILE A 28 -9.31 2.73 6.86
N PHE A 29 -8.72 3.69 7.58
CA PHE A 29 -9.14 4.02 8.93
C PHE A 29 -10.59 4.51 9.00
N LYS A 30 -11.01 5.40 8.09
CA LYS A 30 -12.40 5.92 8.07
C LYS A 30 -13.43 4.85 7.71
N SER A 31 -13.09 3.90 6.84
CA SER A 31 -14.03 2.85 6.40
C SER A 31 -14.16 1.73 7.43
N SER A 32 -13.07 1.34 8.08
CA SER A 32 -13.03 0.21 9.01
C SER A 32 -13.10 0.60 10.49
N SER A 33 -12.83 1.87 10.82
CA SER A 33 -12.54 2.35 12.19
C SER A 33 -11.38 1.61 12.88
N VAL A 34 -10.54 0.94 12.08
CA VAL A 34 -9.44 0.09 12.52
C VAL A 34 -8.13 0.70 12.02
N LEU A 35 -7.17 0.84 12.94
CA LEU A 35 -5.83 1.32 12.60
C LEU A 35 -4.99 0.13 12.11
N ASN A 36 -4.73 0.09 10.80
CA ASN A 36 -3.95 -0.98 10.17
C ASN A 36 -2.45 -0.65 10.13
N PHE A 37 -1.67 -1.26 11.00
CA PHE A 37 -0.21 -1.11 11.02
C PHE A 37 0.51 -1.78 9.85
N ALA A 38 -0.08 -2.80 9.22
CA ALA A 38 0.49 -3.48 8.06
C ALA A 38 0.42 -2.64 6.76
N HIS A 39 -0.19 -1.45 6.79
CA HIS A 39 -0.33 -0.62 5.59
C HIS A 39 1.01 -0.28 4.93
N GLY A 40 2.07 -0.12 5.74
CA GLY A 40 3.43 0.12 5.24
C GLY A 40 3.97 -1.06 4.43
N GLU A 41 3.89 -2.30 4.96
CA GLU A 41 4.36 -3.46 4.19
C GLU A 41 3.43 -3.80 3.01
N LEU A 42 2.14 -3.51 3.09
CA LEU A 42 1.23 -3.66 1.95
C LEU A 42 1.65 -2.77 0.77
N LEU A 43 2.04 -1.52 1.03
CA LEU A 43 2.61 -0.61 0.03
C LEU A 43 3.94 -1.16 -0.52
N ALA A 44 4.83 -1.63 0.36
CA ALA A 44 6.12 -2.18 -0.03
C ALA A 44 5.96 -3.44 -0.91
N THR A 45 5.01 -4.32 -0.56
CA THR A 45 4.71 -5.54 -1.31
C THR A 45 4.21 -5.21 -2.73
N GLY A 46 3.32 -4.21 -2.87
CA GLY A 46 2.88 -3.74 -4.18
C GLY A 46 4.02 -3.17 -5.02
N ALA A 47 4.90 -2.35 -4.40
CA ALA A 47 6.08 -1.82 -5.07
C ALA A 47 7.06 -2.94 -5.49
N PHE A 48 7.26 -3.94 -4.64
CA PHE A 48 8.12 -5.08 -4.95
C PHE A 48 7.55 -5.93 -6.09
N LEU A 49 6.23 -6.14 -6.11
CA LEU A 49 5.57 -6.86 -7.19
C LEU A 49 5.75 -6.13 -8.54
N PHE A 50 5.63 -4.80 -8.57
CA PHE A 50 5.93 -4.00 -9.76
C PHE A 50 7.41 -4.13 -10.18
N LEU A 51 8.33 -4.09 -9.22
CA LEU A 51 9.76 -4.25 -9.48
C LEU A 51 10.07 -5.62 -10.08
N VAL A 52 9.51 -6.70 -9.55
CA VAL A 52 9.71 -8.06 -10.07
C VAL A 52 9.17 -8.16 -11.51
N LEU A 53 7.98 -7.62 -11.79
CA LEU A 53 7.40 -7.67 -13.12
C LEU A 53 8.21 -6.88 -14.16
N THR A 54 8.74 -5.72 -13.77
CA THR A 54 9.49 -4.85 -14.68
C THR A 54 10.96 -5.29 -14.82
N ALA A 55 11.67 -5.52 -13.72
CA ALA A 55 13.10 -5.79 -13.74
C ALA A 55 13.45 -7.27 -13.98
N TRP A 56 12.64 -8.22 -13.51
CA TRP A 56 12.96 -9.65 -13.62
C TRP A 56 12.20 -10.31 -14.77
N ALA A 57 10.91 -10.03 -14.91
CA ALA A 57 10.09 -10.59 -15.98
C ALA A 57 10.15 -9.77 -17.29
N GLY A 58 10.75 -8.56 -17.26
CA GLY A 58 10.95 -7.72 -18.44
C GLY A 58 9.65 -7.23 -19.10
N LEU A 59 8.55 -7.20 -18.36
CA LEU A 59 7.26 -6.78 -18.89
C LEU A 59 7.26 -5.28 -19.21
N PRO A 60 6.52 -4.85 -20.26
CA PRO A 60 6.30 -3.44 -20.52
C PRO A 60 5.67 -2.74 -19.31
N ILE A 61 6.10 -1.52 -19.04
CA ILE A 61 5.67 -0.72 -17.86
C ILE A 61 4.14 -0.68 -17.73
N TYR A 62 3.41 -0.50 -18.83
CA TYR A 62 1.95 -0.44 -18.83
C TYR A 62 1.30 -1.76 -18.39
N LEU A 63 1.83 -2.89 -18.85
CA LEU A 63 1.36 -4.23 -18.48
C LEU A 63 1.70 -4.53 -17.01
N ALA A 64 2.94 -4.26 -16.61
CA ALA A 64 3.36 -4.42 -15.22
C ALA A 64 2.53 -3.57 -14.26
N PHE A 65 2.18 -2.34 -14.64
CA PHE A 65 1.31 -1.47 -13.85
C PHE A 65 -0.09 -2.06 -13.66
N LEU A 66 -0.73 -2.52 -14.75
CA LEU A 66 -2.07 -3.11 -14.66
C LEU A 66 -2.09 -4.40 -13.82
N ILE A 67 -1.09 -5.26 -14.00
CA ILE A 67 -0.97 -6.50 -13.21
C ILE A 67 -0.71 -6.16 -11.74
N THR A 68 0.13 -5.17 -11.47
CA THR A 68 0.40 -4.74 -10.09
C THR A 68 -0.83 -4.15 -9.44
N LEU A 69 -1.57 -3.31 -10.16
CA LEU A 69 -2.82 -2.72 -9.68
C LEU A 69 -3.83 -3.82 -9.31
N ALA A 70 -4.02 -4.79 -10.20
CA ALA A 70 -4.91 -5.93 -9.96
C ALA A 70 -4.41 -6.79 -8.78
N GLY A 71 -3.12 -7.11 -8.74
CA GLY A 71 -2.51 -7.91 -7.67
C GLY A 71 -2.61 -7.24 -6.30
N SER A 72 -2.33 -5.94 -6.23
CA SER A 72 -2.43 -5.14 -5.00
C SER A 72 -3.88 -5.03 -4.53
N PHE A 73 -4.83 -4.88 -5.46
CA PHE A 73 -6.26 -4.88 -5.16
C PHE A 73 -6.70 -6.22 -4.58
N VAL A 74 -6.33 -7.34 -5.20
CA VAL A 74 -6.66 -8.69 -4.72
C VAL A 74 -6.07 -8.93 -3.34
N LEU A 75 -4.79 -8.57 -3.14
CA LEU A 75 -4.12 -8.71 -1.84
C LEU A 75 -4.82 -7.88 -0.76
N GLY A 76 -5.08 -6.60 -1.03
CA GLY A 76 -5.80 -5.72 -0.11
C GLY A 76 -7.20 -6.22 0.21
N PHE A 77 -7.94 -6.71 -0.80
CA PHE A 77 -9.27 -7.28 -0.63
C PHE A 77 -9.25 -8.55 0.24
N VAL A 78 -8.28 -9.44 0.04
CA VAL A 78 -8.11 -10.64 0.87
C VAL A 78 -7.79 -10.25 2.31
N VAL A 79 -6.87 -9.31 2.52
CA VAL A 79 -6.51 -8.82 3.86
C VAL A 79 -7.71 -8.20 4.57
N GLU A 80 -8.44 -7.34 3.87
CA GLU A 80 -9.65 -6.72 4.41
C GLU A 80 -10.69 -7.78 4.77
N ARG A 81 -11.01 -8.69 3.84
CA ARG A 81 -12.10 -9.66 3.99
C ARG A 81 -11.82 -10.70 5.07
N VAL A 82 -10.59 -11.19 5.14
CA VAL A 82 -10.20 -12.33 6.00
C VAL A 82 -9.75 -11.87 7.37
N PHE A 83 -9.00 -10.77 7.46
CA PHE A 83 -8.35 -10.37 8.70
C PHE A 83 -9.00 -9.15 9.35
N LEU A 84 -9.31 -8.09 8.58
CA LEU A 84 -9.81 -6.83 9.17
C LEU A 84 -11.33 -6.84 9.42
N ARG A 85 -12.12 -7.36 8.48
CA ARG A 85 -13.59 -7.36 8.55
C ARG A 85 -14.15 -8.12 9.75
N PRO A 86 -13.59 -9.26 10.18
CA PRO A 86 -14.04 -9.95 11.39
C PRO A 86 -13.79 -9.18 12.70
N LEU A 87 -12.86 -8.22 12.68
CA LEU A 87 -12.50 -7.43 13.87
C LEU A 87 -13.33 -6.15 14.04
N ILE A 88 -14.27 -5.88 13.14
CA ILE A 88 -15.13 -4.71 13.24
C ILE A 88 -16.02 -4.87 14.48
N GLY A 89 -15.80 -4.02 15.49
CA GLY A 89 -16.53 -4.05 16.76
C GLY A 89 -15.78 -4.72 17.92
N GLU A 90 -14.60 -5.30 17.66
CA GLU A 90 -13.73 -5.86 18.70
C GLU A 90 -12.90 -4.80 19.42
N SER A 91 -12.29 -5.16 20.55
CA SER A 91 -11.43 -4.23 21.29
C SER A 91 -10.18 -3.82 20.48
N LEU A 92 -9.74 -2.57 20.67
CA LEU A 92 -8.60 -2.00 19.94
C LEU A 92 -7.33 -2.87 20.04
N ILE A 93 -7.10 -3.52 21.18
CA ILE A 93 -5.89 -4.33 21.40
C ILE A 93 -5.81 -5.50 20.41
N PHE A 94 -6.93 -6.17 20.12
CA PHE A 94 -6.95 -7.29 19.15
C PHE A 94 -6.60 -6.81 17.74
N VAL A 95 -7.11 -5.64 17.36
CA VAL A 95 -6.84 -5.02 16.08
C VAL A 95 -5.35 -4.69 15.92
N ILE A 96 -4.74 -4.11 16.95
CA ILE A 96 -3.31 -3.78 16.94
C ILE A 96 -2.47 -5.06 16.84
N MET A 97 -2.74 -6.07 17.68
CA MET A 97 -1.97 -7.31 17.69
C MET A 97 -2.02 -8.03 16.34
N LEU A 98 -3.20 -8.12 15.71
CA LEU A 98 -3.34 -8.77 14.42
C LEU A 98 -2.66 -7.97 13.30
N THR A 99 -2.79 -6.64 13.29
CA THR A 99 -2.19 -5.83 12.23
C THR A 99 -0.67 -5.77 12.33
N VAL A 100 -0.11 -5.82 13.55
CA VAL A 100 1.33 -6.01 13.76
C VAL A 100 1.77 -7.44 13.40
N GLY A 101 0.95 -8.45 13.68
CA GLY A 101 1.21 -9.82 13.24
C GLY A 101 1.21 -9.95 11.71
N LEU A 102 0.26 -9.33 11.02
CA LEU A 102 0.23 -9.22 9.57
C LEU A 102 1.48 -8.51 9.04
N ALA A 103 1.88 -7.43 9.70
CA ALA A 103 3.06 -6.67 9.32
C ALA A 103 4.31 -7.56 9.26
N SER A 104 4.52 -8.41 10.27
CA SER A 104 5.65 -9.34 10.31
C SER A 104 5.67 -10.44 9.24
N ILE A 105 4.53 -10.70 8.58
CA ILE A 105 4.40 -11.75 7.56
C ILE A 105 4.76 -11.22 6.17
N PHE A 106 4.52 -9.93 5.92
CA PHE A 106 4.83 -9.26 4.65
C PHE A 106 6.31 -8.88 4.56
#